data_AF-A0A4Y2UA42-F1
#
_entry.id   AF-A0A4Y2UA42-F1
#
_cell.length_a   1.000
_cell.length_b   1.000
_cell.length_c   1.000
_cell.angle_alpha   90.00
_cell.angle_beta   90.00
_cell.angle_gamma   90.00
#
_symmetry.space_group_name_H-M   'P 1'
#
loop_
_entity.id
_entity.type
_entity.pdbx_description
1 polymer ?
#
loop_
_entity_poly.entity_id
_entity_poly.type
_entity_poly.pdbx_seq_one_letter_code
_entity_poly.pdbx_strand_id
1 'polypeptide(L)'
;MSRASLVYCAANKLVLQLWCEVCHNNFTTNLFCMWVGRLCLVTLQEVCCKAAASRKKLDLSSHVKLLAGVSDLKIWKRKIKDLMDYHEGAIAVIYGKLVRPEPLLNSANADEIKYHKERSDFYRKSNGYVMSMIASTVTDAVYQKIMDKETTQKAWEALKQQFEAA
;
A
#
# COMPACT_ATOMS: atom_id res chain seq x y z
N MET A 1 -56.09 -41.52 33.06
CA MET A 1 -55.42 -40.31 32.51
C MET A 1 -56.09 -39.94 31.19
N SER A 2 -56.68 -38.75 31.11
CA SER A 2 -57.50 -38.31 29.96
C SER A 2 -56.61 -37.92 28.76
N ARG A 3 -57.08 -38.20 27.53
CA ARG A 3 -56.41 -37.84 26.25
C ARG A 3 -56.08 -36.34 26.14
N ALA A 4 -56.81 -35.49 26.85
CA ALA A 4 -56.56 -34.04 26.89
C ALA A 4 -55.21 -33.65 27.53
N SER A 5 -54.73 -34.40 28.55
CA SER A 5 -53.47 -34.10 29.24
C SER A 5 -52.22 -34.46 28.42
N LEU A 6 -52.33 -35.43 27.51
CA LEU A 6 -51.24 -35.83 26.62
C LEU A 6 -51.04 -34.85 25.45
N VAL A 7 -52.14 -34.28 24.93
CA VAL A 7 -52.09 -33.26 23.84
C VAL A 7 -51.47 -31.95 24.34
N TYR A 8 -51.81 -31.51 25.55
CA TYR A 8 -51.28 -30.28 26.14
C TYR A 8 -49.76 -30.37 26.42
N CYS A 9 -49.27 -31.55 26.80
CA CYS A 9 -47.86 -31.78 27.08
C CYS A 9 -47.01 -31.84 25.78
N ALA A 10 -47.56 -32.42 24.71
CA ALA A 10 -46.88 -32.49 23.41
C ALA A 10 -46.83 -31.12 22.69
N ALA A 11 -47.89 -30.32 22.77
CA ALA A 11 -47.94 -28.98 22.18
C ALA A 11 -46.94 -28.01 22.83
N ASN A 12 -46.80 -28.05 24.16
CA ASN A 12 -45.84 -27.20 24.88
C ASN A 12 -44.37 -27.54 24.55
N LYS A 13 -44.06 -28.82 24.30
CA LYS A 13 -42.71 -29.25 23.93
C LYS A 13 -42.30 -28.76 22.54
N LEU A 14 -43.23 -28.77 21.57
CA LEU A 14 -43.00 -28.25 20.23
C LEU A 14 -42.85 -26.72 20.20
N VAL A 15 -43.67 -25.99 20.98
CA VAL A 15 -43.57 -24.53 21.08
C VAL A 15 -42.25 -24.09 21.71
N LEU A 16 -41.78 -24.79 22.75
CA LEU A 16 -40.48 -24.49 23.38
C LEU A 16 -39.29 -24.79 22.45
N GLN A 17 -39.35 -25.86 21.65
CA GLN A 17 -38.31 -26.16 20.67
C GLN A 17 -38.27 -25.10 19.54
N LEU A 18 -39.42 -24.74 18.98
CA LEU A 18 -39.52 -23.69 17.95
C LEU A 18 -39.04 -22.33 18.47
N TRP A 19 -39.34 -21.99 19.74
CA TRP A 19 -38.87 -20.74 20.34
C TRP A 19 -37.36 -20.76 20.59
N CYS A 20 -36.79 -21.90 20.99
CA CYS A 20 -35.35 -22.06 21.19
C CYS A 20 -34.58 -21.92 19.86
N GLU A 21 -35.12 -22.49 18.77
CA GLU A 21 -34.52 -22.44 17.44
C GLU A 21 -34.58 -21.05 16.82
N VAL A 22 -35.71 -20.33 16.98
CA VAL A 22 -35.85 -18.93 16.55
C VAL A 22 -34.94 -17.99 17.36
N CYS A 23 -34.82 -18.20 18.67
CA CYS A 23 -33.91 -17.43 19.53
C CYS A 23 -32.44 -17.70 19.18
N HIS A 24 -32.08 -18.96 18.88
CA HIS A 24 -30.74 -19.32 18.45
C HIS A 24 -30.38 -18.69 17.10
N ASN A 25 -31.28 -18.75 16.11
CA ASN A 25 -31.06 -18.15 14.78
C ASN A 25 -30.94 -16.62 14.83
N ASN A 26 -31.74 -15.94 15.65
CA ASN A 26 -31.59 -14.50 15.86
C ASN A 26 -30.27 -14.15 16.57
N PHE A 27 -29.84 -14.97 17.54
CA PHE A 27 -28.57 -14.77 18.23
C PHE A 27 -27.36 -14.99 17.31
N THR A 28 -27.38 -16.06 16.50
CA THR A 28 -26.32 -16.35 15.52
C THR A 28 -26.25 -15.29 14.42
N THR A 29 -27.40 -14.82 13.92
CA THR A 29 -27.45 -13.76 12.90
C THR A 29 -26.93 -12.43 13.45
N ASN A 30 -27.27 -12.07 14.69
CA ASN A 30 -26.75 -10.86 15.33
C ASN A 30 -25.24 -10.94 15.61
N LEU A 31 -24.73 -12.09 16.07
CA LEU A 31 -23.30 -12.30 16.23
C LEU A 31 -22.55 -12.26 14.90
N PHE A 32 -23.11 -12.85 13.85
CA PHE A 32 -22.54 -12.80 12.50
C PHE A 32 -22.53 -11.37 11.94
N CYS A 33 -23.61 -10.61 12.10
CA CYS A 33 -23.67 -9.20 11.72
C CYS A 33 -22.65 -8.34 12.49
N MET A 34 -22.45 -8.60 13.80
CA MET A 34 -21.42 -7.92 14.58
C MET A 34 -20.00 -8.30 14.12
N TRP A 35 -19.77 -9.57 13.77
CA TRP A 35 -18.49 -10.05 13.27
C TRP A 35 -18.17 -9.49 11.88
N VAL A 36 -19.12 -9.54 10.95
CA VAL A 36 -18.99 -8.95 9.61
C VAL A 36 -18.83 -7.44 9.72
N GLY A 37 -19.57 -6.76 10.60
CA GLY A 37 -19.41 -5.33 10.85
C GLY A 37 -18.01 -4.96 11.35
N ARG A 38 -17.44 -5.75 12.28
CA ARG A 38 -16.06 -5.56 12.76
C ARG A 38 -15.02 -5.86 11.69
N LEU A 39 -15.21 -6.92 10.91
CA LEU A 39 -14.32 -7.25 9.79
C LEU A 39 -14.35 -6.16 8.71
N CYS A 40 -15.54 -5.69 8.34
CA CYS A 40 -15.74 -4.55 7.45
C CYS A 40 -15.06 -3.29 8.00
N LEU A 41 -15.23 -2.97 9.28
CA LEU A 41 -14.56 -1.83 9.91
C LEU A 41 -13.04 -1.95 9.86
N VAL A 42 -12.46 -3.12 10.14
CA VAL A 42 -11.01 -3.33 10.04
C VAL A 42 -10.52 -3.16 8.59
N THR A 43 -11.22 -3.74 7.61
CA THR A 43 -10.84 -3.57 6.19
C THR A 43 -11.02 -2.12 5.71
N LEU A 44 -12.09 -1.44 6.14
CA LEU A 44 -12.35 -0.05 5.77
C LEU A 44 -11.37 0.89 6.46
N GLN A 45 -11.02 0.62 7.72
CA GLN A 45 -10.00 1.35 8.46
C GLN A 45 -8.62 1.13 7.84
N GLU A 46 -8.28 -0.09 7.40
CA GLU A 46 -7.03 -0.35 6.68
C GLU A 46 -6.96 0.42 5.34
N VAL A 47 -8.06 0.42 4.57
CA VAL A 47 -8.17 1.19 3.32
C VAL A 47 -8.12 2.70 3.59
N CYS A 48 -8.82 3.19 4.61
CA CYS A 48 -8.81 4.61 5.00
C CYS A 48 -7.44 5.05 5.54
N CYS A 49 -6.76 4.22 6.33
CA CYS A 49 -5.40 4.49 6.81
C CYS A 49 -4.39 4.50 5.66
N LYS A 50 -4.49 3.56 4.70
CA LYS A 50 -3.66 3.58 3.47
C LYS A 50 -3.96 4.82 2.61
N ALA A 51 -5.22 5.22 2.48
CA ALA A 51 -5.65 6.41 1.75
C ALA A 51 -5.30 7.74 2.46
N ALA A 52 -5.20 7.74 3.79
CA ALA A 52 -4.76 8.88 4.57
C ALA A 52 -3.23 9.04 4.54
N ALA A 53 -2.50 7.91 4.56
CA ALA A 53 -1.05 7.90 4.37
C ALA A 53 -0.67 8.37 2.96
N SER A 54 -1.42 7.99 1.92
CA SER A 54 -1.17 8.50 0.56
C SER A 54 -1.50 9.99 0.41
N ARG A 55 -2.56 10.49 1.07
CA ARG A 55 -2.91 11.93 1.06
C ARG A 55 -1.90 12.82 1.79
N LYS A 56 -1.45 12.43 3.00
CA LYS A 56 -0.40 13.18 3.72
C LYS A 56 0.95 13.17 2.99
N LYS A 57 1.22 12.14 2.19
CA LYS A 57 2.51 11.97 1.48
C LYS A 57 2.66 12.89 0.27
N LEU A 58 1.55 13.21 -0.42
CA LEU A 58 1.55 14.26 -1.46
C LEU A 58 1.70 15.65 -0.82
N ASP A 59 1.08 15.84 0.35
CA ASP A 59 1.10 17.10 1.11
C ASP A 59 2.53 17.49 1.56
N LEU A 60 3.37 16.54 2.00
CA LEU A 60 4.78 16.84 2.32
C LEU A 60 5.59 17.30 1.09
N SER A 61 5.29 16.77 -0.10
CA SER A 61 5.96 17.19 -1.33
C SER A 61 5.56 18.61 -1.76
N SER A 62 4.36 19.06 -1.37
CA SER A 62 3.87 20.42 -1.65
C SER A 62 4.70 21.52 -0.96
N HIS A 63 5.38 21.19 0.15
CA HIS A 63 6.28 22.10 0.87
C HIS A 63 7.71 22.13 0.30
N VAL A 64 8.00 21.32 -0.72
CA VAL A 64 9.25 21.37 -1.46
C VAL A 64 9.07 22.34 -2.63
N LYS A 65 9.81 23.44 -2.61
CA LYS A 65 9.88 24.35 -3.76
C LYS A 65 10.30 23.55 -5.01
N LEU A 66 9.54 23.69 -6.08
CA LEU A 66 9.79 22.97 -7.34
C LEU A 66 11.21 23.27 -7.85
N LEU A 67 11.90 22.23 -8.32
CA LEU A 67 13.20 22.40 -8.94
C LEU A 67 13.04 23.08 -10.31
N ALA A 68 13.35 24.39 -10.36
CA ALA A 68 13.30 25.20 -11.57
C ALA A 68 14.69 25.68 -12.04
N GLY A 69 15.68 25.76 -11.14
CA GLY A 69 17.00 26.33 -11.44
C GLY A 69 18.12 25.82 -10.54
N VAL A 70 19.36 26.16 -10.91
CA VAL A 70 20.61 25.72 -10.23
C VAL A 70 20.67 26.17 -8.77
N SER A 71 20.18 27.37 -8.46
CA SER A 71 20.17 27.94 -7.10
C SER A 71 19.35 27.11 -6.12
N ASP A 72 18.28 26.46 -6.59
CA ASP A 72 17.40 25.64 -5.76
C ASP A 72 17.91 24.21 -5.59
N LEU A 73 18.88 23.77 -6.40
CA LEU A 73 19.31 22.37 -6.51
C LEU A 73 19.82 21.79 -5.19
N LYS A 74 20.71 22.52 -4.48
CA LYS A 74 21.31 22.01 -3.23
C LYS A 74 20.26 21.82 -2.14
N ILE A 75 19.34 22.77 -2.00
CA ILE A 75 18.27 22.73 -0.99
C ILE A 75 17.26 21.65 -1.35
N TRP A 76 16.85 21.59 -2.63
CA TRP A 76 15.94 20.57 -3.13
C TRP A 76 16.50 19.17 -2.92
N LYS A 77 17.76 18.90 -3.30
CA LYS A 77 18.41 17.61 -3.08
C LYS A 77 18.40 17.17 -1.62
N ARG A 78 18.62 18.09 -0.68
CA ARG A 78 18.59 17.79 0.76
C ARG A 78 17.17 17.41 1.18
N LYS A 79 16.17 18.26 0.91
CA LYS A 79 14.77 18.00 1.25
C LYS A 79 14.24 16.69 0.68
N ILE A 80 14.56 16.40 -0.59
CA ILE A 80 14.14 15.18 -1.25
C ILE A 80 14.78 13.94 -0.61
N LYS A 81 16.07 14.00 -0.26
CA LYS A 81 16.72 12.90 0.47
C LYS A 81 16.07 12.68 1.83
N ASP A 82 15.80 13.75 2.58
CA ASP A 82 15.16 13.66 3.89
C ASP A 82 13.77 13.00 3.78
N LEU A 83 13.00 13.33 2.73
CA LEU A 83 11.71 12.68 2.45
C LEU A 83 11.84 11.21 2.04
N MET A 84 12.89 10.87 1.28
CA MET A 84 13.14 9.50 0.83
C MET A 84 13.64 8.60 1.94
N ASP A 85 14.32 9.13 2.96
CA ASP A 85 14.89 8.36 4.06
C ASP A 85 13.82 7.61 4.87
N TYR A 86 12.59 8.12 4.89
CA TYR A 86 11.44 7.46 5.49
C TYR A 86 11.00 6.16 4.77
N HIS A 87 11.44 5.94 3.54
CA HIS A 87 11.04 4.77 2.76
C HIS A 87 12.21 3.84 2.51
N GLU A 88 12.08 2.61 2.99
CA GLU A 88 13.10 1.60 2.83
C GLU A 88 13.48 1.40 1.36
N GLY A 89 14.79 1.32 1.10
CA GLY A 89 15.36 1.13 -0.24
C GLY A 89 15.32 2.37 -1.15
N ALA A 90 14.62 3.45 -0.81
CA ALA A 90 14.51 4.63 -1.67
C ALA A 90 15.88 5.29 -1.93
N ILE A 91 16.65 5.50 -0.87
CA ILE A 91 18.02 6.02 -0.96
C ILE A 91 18.94 5.05 -1.72
N ALA A 92 18.75 3.74 -1.54
CA ALA A 92 19.54 2.74 -2.24
C ALA A 92 19.29 2.77 -3.77
N VAL A 93 18.07 3.06 -4.23
CA VAL A 93 17.76 3.20 -5.66
C VAL A 93 18.50 4.39 -6.29
N ILE A 94 18.44 5.58 -5.67
CA ILE A 94 19.06 6.78 -6.27
C ILE A 94 20.59 6.73 -6.36
N TYR A 95 21.22 5.91 -5.51
CA TYR A 95 22.67 5.70 -5.51
C TYR A 95 23.07 4.40 -6.22
N GLY A 96 22.13 3.71 -6.88
CA GLY A 96 22.41 2.48 -7.63
C GLY A 96 22.79 1.27 -6.77
N LYS A 97 22.58 1.33 -5.46
CA LYS A 97 22.78 0.19 -4.55
C LYS A 97 21.67 -0.85 -4.67
N LEU A 98 20.45 -0.39 -5.00
CA LEU A 98 19.30 -1.25 -5.30
C LEU A 98 18.97 -1.15 -6.79
N VAL A 99 19.29 -2.21 -7.52
CA VAL A 99 19.17 -2.27 -8.99
C VAL A 99 18.06 -3.25 -9.37
N ARG A 100 17.44 -3.00 -10.53
CA ARG A 100 16.47 -3.89 -11.16
C ARG A 100 17.04 -5.31 -11.25
N PRO A 101 16.39 -6.32 -10.66
CA PRO A 101 16.85 -7.70 -10.81
C PRO A 101 16.77 -8.16 -12.27
N GLU A 102 17.78 -8.90 -12.70
CA GLU A 102 17.80 -9.53 -14.02
C GLU A 102 16.75 -10.64 -14.11
N PRO A 103 16.18 -10.92 -15.30
CA PRO A 103 15.25 -12.04 -15.48
C PRO A 103 15.90 -13.37 -15.05
N LEU A 104 15.12 -14.23 -14.40
CA LEU A 104 15.57 -15.58 -14.05
C LEU A 104 15.76 -16.44 -15.30
N LEU A 105 16.71 -17.37 -15.22
CA LEU A 105 16.85 -18.45 -16.18
C LEU A 105 15.73 -19.48 -15.98
N ASN A 106 15.34 -20.16 -17.07
CA ASN A 106 14.24 -21.14 -17.06
C ASN A 106 14.48 -22.35 -16.15
N SER A 107 15.71 -22.54 -15.67
CA SER A 107 16.11 -23.62 -14.77
C SER A 107 16.08 -23.25 -13.28
N ALA A 108 15.52 -22.08 -12.92
CA ALA A 108 15.51 -21.61 -11.54
C ALA A 108 14.65 -22.53 -10.63
N ASN A 109 15.14 -22.79 -9.43
CA ASN A 109 14.43 -23.58 -8.44
C ASN A 109 13.38 -22.73 -7.68
N ALA A 110 12.54 -23.38 -6.87
CA ALA A 110 11.44 -22.72 -6.17
C ALA A 110 11.91 -21.60 -5.21
N ASP A 111 13.03 -21.79 -4.52
CA ASP A 111 13.58 -20.82 -3.58
C ASP A 111 14.17 -19.61 -4.31
N GLU A 112 14.86 -19.83 -5.44
CA GLU A 112 15.38 -18.78 -6.32
C GLU A 112 14.24 -17.95 -6.91
N ILE A 113 13.16 -18.59 -7.35
CA ILE A 113 11.95 -17.91 -7.86
C ILE A 113 11.34 -17.02 -6.77
N LYS A 114 11.19 -17.56 -5.55
CA LYS A 114 10.64 -16.81 -4.42
C LYS A 114 11.52 -15.60 -4.07
N TYR A 115 12.82 -15.81 -3.91
CA TYR A 115 13.77 -14.74 -3.59
C TYR A 115 13.80 -13.65 -4.67
N HIS A 116 13.82 -14.05 -5.94
CA HIS A 116 13.79 -13.11 -7.06
C HIS A 116 12.53 -12.26 -7.08
N LYS A 117 11.37 -12.87 -6.83
CA LYS A 117 10.10 -12.16 -6.73
C LYS A 117 10.12 -11.14 -5.61
N GLU A 118 10.55 -11.54 -4.40
CA GLU A 118 10.64 -10.65 -3.25
C GLU A 118 11.55 -9.45 -3.53
N ARG A 119 12.73 -9.70 -4.11
CA ARG A 119 13.69 -8.67 -4.50
C ARG A 119 13.14 -7.75 -5.59
N SER A 120 12.47 -8.31 -6.60
CA SER A 120 11.86 -7.56 -7.70
C SER A 120 10.72 -6.68 -7.22
N ASP A 121 9.88 -7.19 -6.32
CA ASP A 121 8.80 -6.44 -5.71
C ASP A 121 9.32 -5.31 -4.83
N PHE A 122 10.38 -5.55 -4.06
CA PHE A 122 11.03 -4.53 -3.25
C PHE A 122 11.62 -3.42 -4.13
N TYR A 123 12.41 -3.78 -5.16
CA TYR A 123 12.94 -2.80 -6.13
C TYR A 123 11.82 -1.98 -6.78
N ARG A 124 10.77 -2.64 -7.28
CA ARG A 124 9.65 -1.97 -7.96
C ARG A 124 8.97 -0.94 -7.06
N LYS A 125 8.71 -1.29 -5.80
CA LYS A 125 8.09 -0.38 -4.82
C LYS A 125 8.98 0.83 -4.55
N SER A 126 10.26 0.61 -4.23
CA SER A 126 11.18 1.70 -3.91
C SER A 126 11.45 2.59 -5.13
N ASN A 127 11.68 2.02 -6.32
CA ASN A 127 11.90 2.78 -7.54
C ASN A 127 10.67 3.61 -7.93
N GLY A 128 9.48 3.00 -7.91
CA GLY A 128 8.23 3.72 -8.20
C GLY A 128 7.97 4.87 -7.21
N TYR A 129 8.24 4.64 -5.93
CA TYR A 129 8.09 5.69 -4.92
C TYR A 129 9.03 6.88 -5.17
N VAL A 130 10.32 6.61 -5.39
CA VAL A 130 11.31 7.66 -5.65
C VAL A 130 10.97 8.44 -6.92
N MET A 131 10.55 7.74 -7.99
CA MET A 131 10.18 8.40 -9.24
C MET A 131 8.97 9.30 -9.07
N SER A 132 7.94 8.84 -8.35
CA SER A 132 6.77 9.65 -8.03
C SER A 132 7.12 10.89 -7.21
N MET A 133 8.05 10.77 -6.24
CA MET A 133 8.50 11.89 -5.41
C MET A 133 9.28 12.93 -6.23
N ILE A 134 10.15 12.47 -7.13
CA ILE A 134 10.88 13.37 -8.04
C ILE A 134 9.87 14.06 -8.96
N ALA A 135 8.96 13.31 -9.59
CA ALA A 135 7.96 13.85 -10.50
C ALA A 135 7.08 14.93 -9.86
N SER A 136 6.68 14.77 -8.59
CA SER A 136 5.83 15.75 -7.90
C SER A 136 6.58 17.00 -7.42
N THR A 137 7.91 17.04 -7.52
CA THR A 137 8.74 18.11 -6.96
C THR A 137 9.64 18.80 -7.99
N VAL A 138 9.45 18.48 -9.27
CA VAL A 138 10.11 19.14 -10.40
C VAL A 138 9.06 19.85 -11.25
N THR A 139 9.50 20.81 -12.07
CA THR A 139 8.61 21.43 -13.07
C THR A 139 8.34 20.47 -14.24
N ASP A 140 7.23 20.68 -14.97
CA ASP A 140 6.88 19.86 -16.13
C ASP A 140 8.01 19.82 -17.18
N ALA A 141 8.68 20.95 -17.41
CA ALA A 141 9.82 21.04 -18.32
C ALA A 141 11.02 20.19 -17.89
N VAL A 142 11.23 20.04 -16.58
CA VAL A 142 12.27 19.15 -16.03
C VAL A 142 11.79 17.70 -16.06
N TYR A 143 10.51 17.45 -15.75
CA TYR A 143 9.90 16.12 -15.80
C TYR A 143 10.01 15.48 -17.19
N GLN A 144 9.70 16.22 -18.25
CA GLN A 144 9.82 15.75 -19.63
C GLN A 144 11.22 15.27 -20.00
N LYS A 145 12.27 15.85 -19.41
CA LYS A 145 13.67 15.45 -19.68
C LYS A 145 14.08 14.15 -18.98
N ILE A 146 13.35 13.77 -17.93
CA ILE A 146 13.68 12.62 -17.09
C ILE A 146 12.70 11.47 -17.21
N MET A 147 11.52 11.68 -17.81
CA MET A 147 10.47 10.65 -17.90
C MET A 147 10.88 9.45 -18.77
N ASP A 148 11.74 9.66 -19.76
CA ASP A 148 12.22 8.59 -20.66
C ASP A 148 13.38 7.78 -20.06
N LYS A 149 13.82 8.10 -18.83
CA LYS A 149 14.91 7.37 -18.19
C LYS A 149 14.40 6.06 -17.61
N GLU A 150 15.02 4.97 -18.05
CA GLU A 150 14.66 3.59 -17.68
C GLU A 150 14.64 3.32 -16.17
N THR A 151 15.53 3.95 -15.41
CA THR A 151 15.64 3.79 -13.96
C THR A 151 15.64 5.13 -13.27
N THR A 152 15.17 5.16 -12.02
CA THR A 152 15.19 6.38 -11.24
C THR A 152 16.60 6.86 -10.93
N GLN A 153 17.59 5.95 -10.88
CA GLN A 153 19.01 6.33 -10.83
C GLN A 153 19.41 7.17 -12.05
N LYS A 154 19.10 6.71 -13.28
CA LYS A 154 19.42 7.44 -14.51
C LYS A 154 18.70 8.80 -14.55
N ALA A 155 17.45 8.85 -14.09
CA ALA A 155 16.72 10.11 -13.93
C ALA A 155 17.41 11.07 -12.96
N TRP A 156 17.83 10.56 -11.80
CA TRP A 156 18.53 11.33 -10.78
C TRP A 156 19.88 11.85 -11.25
N GLU A 157 20.67 11.04 -11.96
CA GLU A 157 21.94 11.44 -12.56
C GLU A 157 21.76 12.48 -13.67
N ALA A 158 20.73 12.34 -14.52
CA ALA A 158 20.41 13.34 -15.54
C ALA A 158 20.05 14.70 -14.92
N LEU A 159 19.30 14.71 -13.82
CA LEU A 159 19.03 15.95 -13.06
C LEU A 159 20.31 16.57 -12.52
N LYS A 160 21.21 15.76 -11.95
CA LYS A 160 22.51 16.26 -11.47
C LYS A 160 23.29 16.89 -12.61
N GLN A 161 23.43 16.20 -13.73
CA GLN A 161 24.16 16.71 -14.90
C GLN A 161 23.54 18.02 -15.41
N GLN A 162 22.22 18.10 -15.54
CA GLN A 162 21.55 19.30 -16.03
C GLN A 162 21.81 20.55 -15.19
N PHE A 163 21.88 20.40 -13.85
CA PHE A 163 21.97 21.55 -12.94
C PHE A 163 23.34 21.73 -12.27
N GLU A 164 24.25 20.75 -12.36
CA GLU A 164 25.63 20.86 -11.85
C GLU A 164 26.66 21.10 -12.96
N ALA A 165 26.31 20.82 -14.23
CA ALA A 165 27.16 21.13 -15.39
C ALA A 165 26.90 22.54 -15.98
N ALA A 166 26.03 23.33 -15.35
CA ALA A 166 25.73 24.72 -15.68
C ALA A 166 26.36 25.65 -14.65
#